data_AF-A0AAP2WIF1-F1
#
_entry.id   AF-A0AAP2WIF1-F1
#
_cell.length_a   1.000
_cell.length_b   1.000
_cell.length_c   1.000
_cell.angle_alpha   90.00
_cell.angle_beta   90.00
_cell.angle_gamma   90.00
#
_symmetry.space_group_name_H-M   'P 1'
#
loop_
_entity.id
_entity.type
_entity.pdbx_description
1 polymer ?
#
loop_
_entity_poly.entity_id
_entity_poly.type
_entity_poly.pdbx_seq_one_letter_code
_entity_poly.pdbx_strand_id
1 'polypeptide(L)'
;MKINSARQAWHDCNYNPAPGQTSDAALLGVVVQKTERGPTADHAVHGALAGQIQSAIARLHYQLRAFGNAMYAAEPTDDDQEEAVEAVFNLACSRVDRMTASKRYRAMYVAKGVFRRYRYMHQGGQSSNPDPLIKPEVFRAWMVGEYGVKLPSAAWGRDWEPFVQLCFDACYDIDAKALSPIGGVIYKMREAA
;
A
#
# COMPACT_ATOMS: atom_id res chain seq x y z
N MET A 1 -14.67 -5.51 -13.61
CA MET A 1 -14.21 -4.77 -12.40
C MET A 1 -15.33 -3.86 -11.90
N LYS A 2 -15.60 -3.80 -10.59
CA LYS A 2 -16.48 -2.78 -10.01
C LYS A 2 -15.61 -1.72 -9.33
N ILE A 3 -15.51 -0.54 -9.93
CA ILE A 3 -14.60 0.51 -9.45
C ILE A 3 -15.29 1.37 -8.38
N ASN A 4 -15.01 1.04 -7.12
CA ASN A 4 -15.54 1.78 -5.97
C ASN A 4 -14.59 2.87 -5.47
N SER A 5 -13.27 2.64 -5.55
CA SER A 5 -12.24 3.60 -5.14
C SER A 5 -10.95 3.42 -5.95
N ALA A 6 -10.09 4.44 -5.95
CA ALA A 6 -8.78 4.37 -6.60
C ALA A 6 -7.87 3.28 -6.00
N ARG A 7 -7.97 3.04 -4.69
CA ARG A 7 -7.23 1.97 -3.99
C ARG A 7 -7.67 0.59 -4.46
N GLN A 8 -8.98 0.36 -4.56
CA GLN A 8 -9.52 -0.88 -5.10
C GLN A 8 -9.14 -1.07 -6.56
N ALA A 9 -9.18 0.00 -7.36
CA ALA A 9 -8.80 -0.03 -8.75
C ALA A 9 -7.33 -0.40 -8.97
N TRP A 10 -6.42 0.10 -8.12
CA TRP A 10 -5.01 -0.28 -8.13
C TRP A 10 -4.82 -1.77 -7.85
N HIS A 11 -5.50 -2.28 -6.82
CA HIS A 11 -5.45 -3.69 -6.49
C HIS A 11 -6.00 -4.57 -7.63
N ASP A 12 -7.19 -4.25 -8.12
CA ASP A 12 -7.92 -5.06 -9.09
C ASP A 12 -7.29 -5.02 -10.49
N CYS A 13 -6.57 -3.95 -10.86
CA CYS A 13 -5.88 -3.91 -12.14
C CYS A 13 -4.64 -4.83 -12.17
N ASN A 14 -4.08 -5.15 -11.01
CA ASN A 14 -2.95 -6.07 -10.88
C ASN A 14 -3.40 -7.51 -10.59
N TYR A 15 -4.68 -7.71 -10.27
CA TYR A 15 -5.28 -9.01 -10.06
C TYR A 15 -5.89 -9.56 -11.35
N ASN A 16 -5.27 -10.58 -11.93
CA ASN A 16 -5.86 -11.30 -13.06
C ASN A 16 -6.50 -12.60 -12.54
N PRO A 17 -7.82 -12.69 -12.37
CA PRO A 17 -8.45 -13.96 -12.02
C PRO A 17 -8.28 -14.89 -13.23
N ALA A 18 -7.31 -15.79 -13.15
CA ALA A 18 -7.22 -16.87 -14.13
C ALA A 18 -8.57 -17.60 -14.17
N PRO A 19 -9.14 -17.86 -15.36
CA PRO A 19 -10.38 -18.61 -15.46
C PRO A 19 -10.18 -20.00 -14.85
N GLY A 20 -10.79 -20.23 -13.68
CA GLY A 20 -10.75 -21.53 -13.00
C GLY A 20 -10.18 -21.54 -11.58
N GLN A 21 -9.73 -20.42 -11.01
CA GLN A 21 -9.30 -20.36 -9.61
C GLN A 21 -10.38 -19.80 -8.67
N THR A 22 -11.54 -20.47 -8.64
CA THR A 22 -12.24 -20.64 -7.36
C THR A 22 -11.75 -21.97 -6.80
N SER A 23 -11.26 -21.95 -5.56
CA SER A 23 -10.66 -23.07 -4.83
C SER A 23 -11.56 -24.31 -4.65
N ASP A 24 -12.75 -24.34 -5.24
CA ASP A 24 -13.70 -25.46 -5.16
C ASP A 24 -13.50 -26.52 -6.26
N ALA A 25 -12.74 -26.21 -7.33
CA ALA A 25 -12.56 -27.15 -8.44
C ALA A 25 -11.48 -28.23 -8.19
N ALA A 26 -10.51 -27.97 -7.30
CA ALA A 26 -9.40 -28.90 -7.05
C ALA A 26 -9.79 -30.08 -6.13
N LEU A 27 -10.93 -30.01 -5.45
CA LEU A 27 -11.39 -31.02 -4.47
C LEU A 27 -12.20 -32.17 -5.08
N LEU A 28 -12.55 -32.10 -6.38
CA LEU A 28 -13.53 -33.03 -6.98
C LEU A 28 -12.97 -34.02 -8.02
N GLY A 29 -11.66 -34.05 -8.29
CA GLY A 29 -11.02 -35.14 -9.07
C GLY A 29 -11.54 -35.36 -10.49
N VAL A 30 -12.39 -34.48 -11.02
CA VAL A 30 -12.97 -34.57 -12.37
C VAL A 30 -12.43 -33.44 -13.21
N VAL A 31 -11.57 -33.77 -14.17
CA VAL A 31 -11.14 -32.85 -15.22
C VAL A 31 -12.29 -32.74 -16.23
N VAL A 32 -13.15 -31.74 -16.04
CA VAL A 32 -14.08 -31.33 -17.10
C VAL A 32 -13.25 -30.62 -18.17
N GLN A 33 -13.17 -31.19 -19.37
CA GLN A 33 -12.72 -30.47 -20.55
C GLN A 33 -13.66 -29.28 -20.75
N LYS A 34 -13.27 -28.10 -20.27
CA LYS A 34 -13.96 -26.85 -20.57
C LYS A 34 -13.47 -26.42 -21.95
N THR A 35 -14.39 -26.34 -22.91
CA THR A 35 -14.21 -25.54 -24.11
C THR A 35 -13.69 -24.18 -23.66
N GLU A 36 -12.57 -23.71 -24.20
CA GLU A 36 -12.04 -22.38 -23.89
C GLU A 36 -13.11 -21.36 -24.25
N ARG A 37 -13.86 -20.92 -23.24
CA ARG A 37 -14.86 -19.88 -23.41
C ARG A 37 -14.05 -18.62 -23.67
N GLY A 38 -14.07 -18.15 -24.92
CA GLY A 38 -13.37 -16.93 -25.32
C GLY A 38 -13.74 -15.74 -24.41
N PRO A 39 -12.92 -14.69 -24.38
CA PRO A 39 -13.13 -13.55 -23.49
C PRO A 39 -14.55 -13.01 -23.64
N THR A 40 -15.33 -13.08 -22.57
CA THR A 40 -16.67 -12.51 -22.54
C THR A 40 -16.57 -10.98 -22.67
N ALA A 41 -17.65 -10.31 -23.05
CA ALA A 41 -17.70 -8.85 -23.09
C ALA A 41 -17.23 -8.23 -21.75
N ASP A 42 -17.58 -8.85 -20.62
CA ASP A 42 -17.13 -8.44 -19.29
C ASP A 42 -15.61 -8.55 -19.09
N HIS A 43 -14.98 -9.59 -19.65
CA HIS A 43 -13.51 -9.74 -19.63
C HIS A 43 -12.83 -8.69 -20.51
N ALA A 44 -13.38 -8.40 -21.69
CA ALA A 44 -12.85 -7.34 -22.56
C ALA A 44 -12.96 -5.96 -21.90
N VAL A 45 -14.09 -5.66 -21.27
CA VAL A 45 -14.31 -4.41 -20.51
C VAL A 45 -13.36 -4.34 -19.32
N HIS A 46 -13.20 -5.43 -18.56
CA HIS A 46 -12.23 -5.46 -17.46
C HIS A 46 -10.80 -5.20 -17.92
N GLY A 47 -10.35 -5.86 -18.99
CA GLY A 47 -9.02 -5.69 -19.56
C GLY A 47 -8.76 -4.26 -20.03
N ALA A 48 -9.74 -3.64 -20.70
CA ALA A 48 -9.65 -2.25 -21.12
C ALA A 48 -9.53 -1.28 -19.92
N LEU A 49 -10.34 -1.48 -18.88
CA LEU A 49 -10.29 -0.67 -17.66
C LEU A 49 -8.97 -0.85 -16.91
N ALA A 50 -8.53 -2.10 -16.73
CA ALA A 50 -7.28 -2.43 -16.06
C ALA A 50 -6.09 -1.82 -16.81
N GLY A 51 -6.07 -1.89 -18.15
CA GLY A 51 -5.01 -1.31 -18.97
C GLY A 51 -4.89 0.21 -18.82
N GLN A 52 -6.00 0.94 -18.72
CA GLN A 52 -5.95 2.39 -18.49
C GLN A 52 -5.40 2.74 -17.10
N ILE A 53 -5.79 1.99 -16.06
CA ILE A 53 -5.27 2.20 -14.69
C ILE A 53 -3.78 1.84 -14.63
N GLN A 54 -3.39 0.68 -15.17
CA GLN A 54 -1.99 0.27 -15.28
C GLN A 54 -1.16 1.31 -16.04
N SER A 55 -1.71 1.90 -17.11
CA SER A 55 -1.06 2.98 -17.86
C SER A 55 -0.90 4.26 -17.03
N ALA A 56 -1.84 4.58 -16.14
CA ALA A 56 -1.71 5.70 -15.20
C ALA A 56 -0.65 5.42 -14.13
N ILE A 57 -0.65 4.21 -13.56
CA ILE A 57 0.36 3.75 -12.59
C ILE A 57 1.76 3.79 -13.21
N ALA A 58 1.92 3.34 -14.46
CA ALA A 58 3.20 3.31 -15.15
C ALA A 58 3.82 4.71 -15.37
N ARG A 59 2.98 5.75 -15.45
CA ARG A 59 3.41 7.15 -15.60
C ARG A 59 3.76 7.85 -14.28
N LEU A 60 3.46 7.25 -13.14
CA LEU A 60 3.83 7.81 -11.85
C LEU A 60 5.36 7.84 -11.68
N HIS A 61 5.84 8.83 -10.93
CA HIS A 61 7.23 8.82 -10.46
C HIS A 61 7.51 7.52 -9.69
N TYR A 62 8.72 6.98 -9.84
CA TYR A 62 9.04 5.63 -9.37
C TYR A 62 8.72 5.42 -7.88
N GLN A 63 9.01 6.40 -7.02
CA GLN A 63 8.70 6.34 -5.58
C GLN A 63 7.19 6.30 -5.29
N LEU A 64 6.38 7.05 -6.05
CA LEU A 64 4.91 7.02 -5.89
C LEU A 64 4.34 5.68 -6.34
N ARG A 65 4.92 5.11 -7.41
CA ARG A 65 4.56 3.79 -7.91
C ARG A 65 4.92 2.70 -6.93
N ALA A 66 6.15 2.70 -6.41
CA ALA A 66 6.62 1.75 -5.41
C ALA A 66 5.77 1.81 -4.13
N PHE A 67 5.46 3.02 -3.65
CA PHE A 67 4.55 3.20 -2.51
C PHE A 67 3.16 2.62 -2.78
N GLY A 68 2.55 2.95 -3.93
CA GLY A 68 1.24 2.43 -4.29
C GLY A 68 1.22 0.91 -4.46
N ASN A 69 2.27 0.33 -5.06
CA ASN A 69 2.45 -1.11 -5.17
C ASN A 69 2.57 -1.77 -3.79
N ALA A 70 3.45 -1.25 -2.94
CA ALA A 70 3.66 -1.75 -1.58
C ALA A 70 2.37 -1.73 -0.74
N MET A 71 1.48 -0.77 -1.00
CA MET A 71 0.19 -0.62 -0.32
C MET A 71 -0.92 -1.51 -0.91
N TYR A 72 -1.07 -1.52 -2.23
CA TYR A 72 -2.29 -1.98 -2.91
C TYR A 72 -2.10 -3.09 -3.93
N ALA A 73 -0.87 -3.40 -4.36
CA ALA A 73 -0.68 -4.56 -5.24
C ALA A 73 -1.09 -5.84 -4.50
N ALA A 74 -1.71 -6.77 -5.23
CA ALA A 74 -2.05 -8.09 -4.69
C ALA A 74 -0.79 -8.82 -4.19
N GLU A 75 0.31 -8.68 -4.93
CA GLU A 75 1.62 -9.26 -4.65
C GLU A 75 2.68 -8.14 -4.71
N PRO A 76 2.89 -7.40 -3.61
CA PRO A 76 3.93 -6.37 -3.58
C PRO A 76 5.31 -7.02 -3.51
N THR A 77 6.29 -6.44 -4.21
CA THR A 77 7.68 -6.90 -4.15
C THR A 77 8.42 -6.34 -2.93
N ASP A 78 9.51 -6.98 -2.53
CA ASP A 78 10.36 -6.47 -1.44
C ASP A 78 10.97 -5.11 -1.81
N ASP A 79 11.39 -4.93 -3.07
CA ASP A 79 11.89 -3.65 -3.59
C ASP A 79 10.85 -2.53 -3.45
N ASP A 80 9.57 -2.79 -3.79
CA ASP A 80 8.50 -1.82 -3.62
C ASP A 80 8.34 -1.43 -2.14
N GLN A 81 8.43 -2.40 -1.22
CA GLN A 81 8.32 -2.15 0.23
C GLN A 81 9.50 -1.30 0.74
N GLU A 82 10.72 -1.61 0.31
CA GLU A 82 11.91 -0.87 0.74
C GLU A 82 11.89 0.58 0.23
N GLU A 83 11.60 0.78 -1.06
CA GLU A 83 11.49 2.10 -1.67
C GLU A 83 10.34 2.93 -1.07
N ALA A 84 9.21 2.29 -0.76
CA ALA A 84 8.08 2.95 -0.09
C ALA A 84 8.47 3.46 1.30
N VAL A 85 9.12 2.61 2.09
CA VAL A 85 9.61 2.97 3.43
C VAL A 85 10.65 4.08 3.34
N GLU A 86 11.57 3.99 2.39
CA GLU A 86 12.60 5.00 2.19
C GLU A 86 11.99 6.35 1.79
N ALA A 87 11.01 6.36 0.89
CA ALA A 87 10.28 7.57 0.51
C ALA A 87 9.59 8.23 1.71
N VAL A 88 8.91 7.44 2.56
CA VAL A 88 8.29 7.92 3.81
C VAL A 88 9.34 8.49 4.75
N PHE A 89 10.44 7.77 4.97
CA PHE A 89 11.52 8.18 5.86
C PHE A 89 12.18 9.49 5.38
N ASN A 90 12.48 9.60 4.09
CA ASN A 90 13.13 10.77 3.51
C ASN A 90 12.21 11.99 3.58
N LEU A 91 10.91 11.83 3.29
CA LEU A 91 9.94 12.91 3.41
C LEU A 91 9.76 13.35 4.87
N ALA A 92 9.64 12.41 5.81
CA ALA A 92 9.58 12.72 7.24
C ALA A 92 10.85 13.45 7.70
N CYS A 93 12.04 12.97 7.31
CA CYS A 93 13.32 13.61 7.64
C CYS A 93 13.45 15.03 7.09
N SER A 94 12.86 15.34 5.94
CA SER A 94 12.89 16.69 5.36
C SER A 94 12.15 17.73 6.22
N ARG A 95 11.31 17.27 7.17
CA ARG A 95 10.47 18.10 8.05
C ARG A 95 11.01 18.20 9.48
N VAL A 96 12.15 17.57 9.76
CA VAL A 96 12.76 17.54 11.11
C VAL A 96 14.10 18.26 11.06
N ASP A 97 14.45 18.91 12.17
CA ASP A 97 15.79 19.41 12.37
C ASP A 97 16.85 18.30 12.33
N ARG A 98 18.11 18.70 12.17
CA ARG A 98 19.24 17.79 12.03
C ARG A 98 19.28 16.78 13.19
N MET A 99 19.21 15.49 12.83
CA MET A 99 19.27 14.38 13.77
C MET A 99 20.68 13.77 13.85
N THR A 100 21.03 13.20 15.00
CA THR A 100 22.27 12.43 15.16
C THR A 100 22.19 11.12 14.37
N ALA A 101 23.34 10.55 13.98
CA ALA A 101 23.38 9.29 13.23
C ALA A 101 22.67 8.14 13.97
N SER A 102 22.83 8.06 15.29
CA SER A 102 22.14 7.05 16.11
C SER A 102 20.62 7.24 16.13
N LYS A 103 20.14 8.50 16.21
CA LYS A 103 18.70 8.79 16.12
C LYS A 103 18.16 8.48 14.72
N ARG A 104 18.93 8.81 13.67
CA ARG A 104 18.59 8.54 12.27
C ARG A 104 18.41 7.04 11.99
N TYR A 105 19.34 6.21 12.50
CA TYR A 105 19.24 4.75 12.38
C TYR A 105 17.93 4.23 12.98
N ARG A 106 17.60 4.61 14.22
CA ARG A 106 16.35 4.20 14.87
C ARG A 106 15.11 4.75 14.17
N ALA A 107 15.19 5.98 13.66
CA ALA A 107 14.11 6.62 12.92
C ALA A 107 13.74 5.86 11.63
N MET A 108 14.69 5.23 10.96
CA MET A 108 14.39 4.35 9.81
C MET A 108 13.48 3.18 10.20
N TYR A 109 13.74 2.53 11.35
CA TYR A 109 12.86 1.46 11.83
C TYR A 109 11.50 1.99 12.29
N VAL A 110 11.46 3.20 12.85
CA VAL A 110 10.18 3.84 13.18
C VAL A 110 9.36 4.06 11.90
N ALA A 111 9.98 4.51 10.81
CA ALA A 111 9.31 4.64 9.51
C ALA A 111 8.78 3.28 9.00
N LYS A 112 9.57 2.19 9.09
CA LYS A 112 9.11 0.82 8.77
C LYS A 112 7.86 0.43 9.60
N GLY A 113 7.90 0.68 10.90
CA GLY A 113 6.78 0.40 11.80
C GLY A 113 5.53 1.23 11.51
N VAL A 114 5.69 2.52 11.23
CA VAL A 114 4.57 3.41 10.87
C VAL A 114 3.98 3.02 9.52
N PHE A 115 4.81 2.72 8.52
CA PHE A 115 4.34 2.26 7.22
C PHE A 115 3.50 0.98 7.33
N ARG A 116 3.93 0.02 8.16
CA ARG A 116 3.13 -1.18 8.47
C ARG A 116 1.77 -0.85 9.08
N ARG A 117 1.74 0.06 10.07
CA ARG A 117 0.48 0.52 10.71
C ARG A 117 -0.43 1.17 9.68
N TYR A 118 0.11 2.09 8.87
CA TYR A 118 -0.60 2.77 7.80
C TYR A 118 -1.20 1.78 6.81
N ARG A 119 -0.40 0.82 6.32
CA ARG A 119 -0.89 -0.24 5.43
C ARG A 119 -2.04 -1.03 6.06
N TYR A 120 -1.91 -1.46 7.31
CA TYR A 120 -2.98 -2.21 7.98
C TYR A 120 -4.29 -1.41 8.09
N MET A 121 -4.22 -0.13 8.47
CA MET A 121 -5.39 0.76 8.56
C MET A 121 -6.11 0.91 7.20
N HIS A 122 -5.35 0.84 6.11
CA HIS A 122 -5.82 1.10 4.75
C HIS A 122 -6.04 -0.15 3.89
N GLN A 123 -5.79 -1.36 4.43
CA GLN A 123 -6.12 -2.63 3.77
C GLN A 123 -7.64 -2.77 3.59
N GLY A 124 -8.07 -3.35 2.46
CA GLY A 124 -9.48 -3.58 2.14
C GLY A 124 -10.22 -2.38 1.51
N GLY A 125 -9.50 -1.32 1.10
CA GLY A 125 -10.05 -0.24 0.27
C GLY A 125 -10.97 0.76 0.97
N GLN A 126 -11.48 0.44 2.17
CA GLN A 126 -12.39 1.29 2.97
C GLN A 126 -11.71 2.06 4.11
N SER A 127 -10.42 1.81 4.37
CA SER A 127 -9.65 2.54 5.39
C SER A 127 -10.29 2.54 6.79
N SER A 128 -10.91 1.43 7.19
CA SER A 128 -11.72 1.33 8.42
C SER A 128 -11.03 0.55 9.54
N ASN A 129 -9.84 0.02 9.30
CA ASN A 129 -9.17 -0.82 10.29
C ASN A 129 -8.58 0.05 11.40
N PRO A 130 -8.79 -0.30 12.68
CA PRO A 130 -8.16 0.41 13.79
C PRO A 130 -6.63 0.22 13.74
N ASP A 131 -5.90 1.22 14.21
CA ASP A 131 -4.44 1.12 14.30
C ASP A 131 -4.03 0.03 15.31
N PRO A 132 -3.32 -1.01 14.87
CA PRO A 132 -2.97 -2.16 15.72
C PRO A 132 -1.95 -1.79 16.81
N LEU A 133 -1.21 -0.68 16.63
CA LEU A 133 -0.09 -0.27 17.49
C LEU A 133 -0.25 1.19 17.94
N ILE A 134 -1.49 1.64 18.16
CA ILE A 134 -1.79 3.02 18.57
C ILE A 134 -1.11 3.41 19.88
N LYS A 135 -1.01 2.46 20.83
CA LYS A 135 -0.40 2.71 22.15
C LYS A 135 1.13 2.70 22.04
N PRO A 136 1.83 3.75 22.53
CA PRO A 136 3.29 3.83 22.50
C PRO A 136 4.00 2.61 23.09
N GLU A 137 3.50 2.04 24.18
CA GLU A 137 4.10 0.88 24.85
C GLU A 137 4.03 -0.35 23.96
N VAL A 138 2.90 -0.55 23.28
CA VAL A 138 2.67 -1.68 22.37
C VAL A 138 3.56 -1.53 21.14
N PHE A 139 3.62 -0.34 20.55
CA PHE A 139 4.49 -0.08 19.41
C PHE A 139 5.97 -0.30 19.76
N ARG A 140 6.42 0.15 20.93
CA ARG A 140 7.80 -0.04 21.38
C ARG A 140 8.13 -1.51 21.68
N ALA A 141 7.21 -2.23 22.31
CA ALA A 141 7.37 -3.67 22.54
C ALA A 141 7.49 -4.42 21.20
N TRP A 142 6.64 -4.07 20.24
CA TRP A 142 6.69 -4.62 18.89
C TRP A 142 8.02 -4.31 18.19
N MET A 143 8.52 -3.07 18.25
CA MET A 143 9.81 -2.67 17.66
C MET A 143 11.00 -3.48 18.22
N VAL A 144 10.96 -3.82 19.50
CA VAL A 144 11.96 -4.68 20.13
C VAL A 144 11.81 -6.13 19.67
N GLY A 145 10.59 -6.65 19.61
CA GLY A 145 10.32 -8.02 19.18
C GLY A 145 10.67 -8.26 17.70
N GLU A 146 10.30 -7.33 16.83
CA GLU A 146 10.46 -7.45 15.39
C GLU A 146 11.88 -7.10 14.91
N TYR A 147 12.47 -6.01 15.45
CA TYR A 147 13.72 -5.45 14.93
C TYR A 147 14.85 -5.41 15.96
N GLY A 148 14.62 -5.80 17.22
CA GLY A 148 15.60 -5.65 18.29
C GLY A 148 15.90 -4.18 18.65
N VAL A 149 15.12 -3.22 18.13
CA VAL A 149 15.38 -1.79 18.28
C VAL A 149 14.68 -1.24 19.51
N LYS A 150 15.46 -0.90 20.53
CA LYS A 150 14.95 -0.27 21.75
C LYS A 150 14.77 1.24 21.59
N LEU A 151 13.53 1.70 21.68
CA LEU A 151 13.18 3.11 21.75
C LEU A 151 13.05 3.54 23.24
N PRO A 152 13.79 4.57 23.71
CA PRO A 152 13.70 5.06 25.08
C PRO A 152 12.30 5.56 25.45
N SER A 153 11.80 5.18 26.63
CA SER A 153 10.47 5.59 27.13
C SER A 153 10.44 7.02 27.65
N ALA A 154 11.50 7.44 28.34
CA ALA A 154 11.52 8.65 29.16
C ALA A 154 11.34 9.97 28.38
N ALA A 155 11.47 9.92 27.05
CA ALA A 155 11.32 11.08 26.18
C ALA A 155 10.43 10.80 24.96
N TRP A 156 9.50 9.83 25.06
CA TRP A 156 8.65 9.43 23.94
C TRP A 156 7.95 10.62 23.26
N GLY A 157 7.19 11.41 24.04
CA GLY A 157 6.39 12.51 23.52
C GLY A 157 7.18 13.64 22.86
N ARG A 158 8.47 13.77 23.22
CA ARG A 158 9.36 14.77 22.61
C ARG A 158 10.12 14.21 21.42
N ASP A 159 10.66 13.00 21.55
CA ASP A 159 11.67 12.50 20.62
C ASP A 159 11.09 11.64 19.50
N TRP A 160 9.99 10.92 19.76
CA TRP A 160 9.46 9.90 18.87
C TRP A 160 8.02 10.16 18.43
N GLU A 161 7.16 10.65 19.32
CA GLU A 161 5.76 10.94 18.97
C GLU A 161 5.62 11.93 17.79
N PRO A 162 6.36 13.07 17.76
CA PRO A 162 6.29 13.97 16.62
C PRO A 162 6.82 13.33 15.33
N PHE A 163 7.86 12.48 15.43
CA PHE A 163 8.42 11.80 14.27
C PHE A 163 7.48 10.72 13.72
N VAL A 164 6.77 10.00 14.59
CA VAL A 164 5.73 9.04 14.21
C VAL A 164 4.61 9.76 13.46
N GLN A 165 4.16 10.92 13.95
CA GLN A 165 3.16 11.72 13.26
C GLN A 165 3.65 12.18 11.88
N LEU A 166 4.89 12.68 11.79
CA LEU A 166 5.48 13.07 10.50
C LEU A 166 5.58 11.92 9.50
N CYS A 167 5.81 10.70 9.97
CA CYS A 167 5.79 9.51 9.12
C CYS A 167 4.36 9.20 8.61
N PHE A 168 3.34 9.37 9.45
CA PHE A 168 1.94 9.24 9.02
C PHE A 168 1.55 10.31 8.01
N ASP A 169 1.91 11.57 8.26
CA ASP A 169 1.66 12.67 7.33
C ASP A 169 2.38 12.43 6.00
N ALA A 170 3.62 11.93 6.04
CA ALA A 170 4.35 11.54 4.84
C ALA A 170 3.65 10.40 4.08
N CYS A 171 3.14 9.37 4.78
CA CYS A 171 2.35 8.32 4.14
C CYS A 171 1.11 8.88 3.47
N TYR A 172 0.36 9.76 4.16
CA TYR A 172 -0.84 10.40 3.62
C TYR A 172 -0.54 11.23 2.37
N ASP A 173 0.52 12.04 2.39
CA ASP A 173 0.89 12.90 1.26
C ASP A 173 1.32 12.10 0.04
N ILE A 174 2.13 11.05 0.24
CA ILE A 174 2.58 10.17 -0.84
C ILE A 174 1.39 9.40 -1.41
N ASP A 175 0.53 8.87 -0.55
CA ASP A 175 -0.67 8.14 -0.94
C ASP A 175 -1.63 8.99 -1.77
N ALA A 176 -1.92 10.21 -1.32
CA ALA A 176 -2.78 11.15 -2.04
C ALA A 176 -2.22 11.48 -3.44
N LYS A 177 -0.90 11.67 -3.55
CA LYS A 177 -0.22 11.91 -4.83
C LYS A 177 -0.24 10.69 -5.74
N ALA A 178 -0.06 9.49 -5.20
CA ALA A 178 -0.11 8.25 -5.98
C ALA A 178 -1.53 7.96 -6.50
N LEU A 179 -2.56 8.22 -5.68
CA LEU A 179 -3.96 7.92 -6.02
C LEU A 179 -4.61 8.99 -6.90
N SER A 180 -4.13 10.24 -6.89
CA SER A 180 -4.75 11.34 -7.65
C SER A 180 -4.88 11.07 -9.16
N PRO A 181 -3.83 10.62 -9.87
CA PRO A 181 -3.95 10.32 -11.31
C PRO A 181 -4.94 9.19 -11.62
N ILE A 182 -5.03 8.20 -10.73
CA ILE A 182 -5.96 7.07 -10.87
C ILE A 182 -7.39 7.54 -10.62
N GLY A 183 -7.61 8.37 -9.61
CA GLY A 183 -8.89 9.03 -9.38
C GLY A 183 -9.36 9.83 -10.60
N GLY A 184 -8.45 10.54 -11.27
CA GLY A 184 -8.74 11.26 -12.51
C GLY A 184 -9.14 10.35 -13.68
N VAL A 185 -8.51 9.19 -13.82
CA VAL A 185 -8.89 8.19 -14.84
C VAL A 185 -10.29 7.64 -14.54
N ILE A 186 -10.55 7.25 -13.28
CA ILE A 186 -11.85 6.72 -12.86
C ILE A 186 -12.96 7.76 -13.08
N TYR A 187 -12.68 9.04 -12.78
CA TYR A 187 -13.64 10.12 -13.02
C TYR A 187 -14.01 10.24 -14.49
N LYS A 188 -13.01 10.30 -15.39
CA LYS A 188 -13.25 10.37 -16.84
C LYS A 188 -14.02 9.18 -17.38
N MET A 189 -13.74 7.98 -16.85
CA MET A 189 -14.49 6.77 -17.21
C MET A 189 -15.95 6.84 -16.81
N ARG A 190 -16.26 7.45 -15.65
CA ARG A 190 -17.64 7.62 -15.17
C ARG A 190 -18.40 8.68 -15.98
N GLU A 191 -17.75 9.73 -16.46
CA GLU A 191 -18.39 10.74 -17.32
C GLU A 191 -18.67 10.23 -18.75
N ALA A 192 -17.89 9.26 -19.23
CA ALA A 192 -18.02 8.72 -20.58
C ALA A 192 -19.00 7.53 -20.71
N ALA A 193 -19.57 7.05 -19.61
CA ALA A 193 -20.48 5.90 -19.53
C ALA A 193 -21.93 6.36 -19.37
#